data_AF-A0A1V8TC84-F1
#
_entry.id   AF-A0A1V8TC84-F1
#
_cell.length_a   1.000
_cell.length_b   1.000
_cell.length_c   1.000
_cell.angle_alpha   90.00
_cell.angle_beta   90.00
_cell.angle_gamma   90.00
#
_symmetry.space_group_name_H-M   'P 1'
#
loop_
_entity.id
_entity.type
_entity.pdbx_description
1 polymer ?
#
loop_
_entity_poly.entity_id
_entity_poly.type
_entity_poly.pdbx_seq_one_letter_code
_entity_poly.pdbx_strand_id
1 'polypeptide(L)'
;MSPTTPHITDPLLLSVLSAASLARQSALETLSLLSSSTPPSPLALSAQQKTLKSHLATLRAQNRKALLSTRATKAQTTLLRQEIDALHLSLQNLYYEQRHLRGEIEGCETYDHAFLKLPMVSVEEFLQSHEDYVGKGEHEVTVARIEDEMRERQRLEGVRVELERRKEGLAKEVAGKREELGRLDGEVEKWVAGEGNVRKVFEAREKKMEGVVG
;
A
#
# COMPACT_ATOMS: atom_id res chain seq x y z
N MET A 1 45.66 34.72 48.45
CA MET A 1 46.15 33.86 47.35
C MET A 1 45.23 32.66 47.31
N SER A 2 44.34 32.60 46.32
CA SER A 2 43.29 31.58 46.21
C SER A 2 43.90 30.20 45.97
N PRO A 3 43.39 29.13 46.59
CA PRO A 3 43.90 27.78 46.36
C PRO A 3 43.55 27.36 44.92
N THR A 4 44.57 27.18 44.09
CA THR A 4 44.41 26.68 42.72
C THR A 4 43.82 25.27 42.80
N THR A 5 42.53 25.13 42.48
CA THR A 5 41.88 23.82 42.36
C THR A 5 42.65 22.98 41.34
N PRO A 6 43.03 21.73 41.64
CA PRO A 6 43.71 20.89 40.67
C PRO A 6 42.77 20.60 39.50
N HIS A 7 43.13 21.08 38.31
CA HIS A 7 42.35 20.89 37.07
C HIS A 7 42.27 19.43 36.59
N ILE A 8 43.02 18.53 37.22
CA ILE A 8 43.10 17.11 36.88
C ILE A 8 42.62 16.32 38.08
N THR A 9 41.47 15.66 37.94
CA THR A 9 40.85 14.81 38.98
C THR A 9 41.01 13.31 38.73
N ASP A 10 41.37 12.91 37.52
CA ASP A 10 41.52 11.49 37.17
C ASP A 10 42.71 10.84 37.91
N PRO A 11 42.50 9.72 38.62
CA PRO A 11 43.52 9.10 39.46
C PRO A 11 44.70 8.53 38.65
N LEU A 12 44.47 8.07 37.41
CA LEU A 12 45.54 7.58 36.53
C LEU A 12 46.39 8.75 36.02
N LEU A 13 45.76 9.85 35.62
CA LEU A 13 46.46 11.07 35.19
C LEU A 13 47.27 11.68 36.34
N LEU A 14 46.73 11.69 37.55
CA LEU A 14 47.45 12.13 38.76
C LEU A 14 48.66 11.24 39.05
N SER A 15 48.54 9.92 38.87
CA SER A 15 49.66 8.98 39.02
C SER A 15 50.76 9.16 37.96
N VAL A 16 50.40 9.55 36.74
CA VAL A 16 51.37 9.85 35.67
C VAL A 16 52.07 11.18 35.94
N LEU A 17 51.31 12.18 36.39
CA LEU A 17 51.83 13.50 36.72
C LEU A 17 52.84 13.43 37.87
N SER A 18 52.55 12.64 38.91
CA SER A 18 53.47 12.43 40.03
C SER A 18 54.75 11.69 39.61
N ALA A 19 54.63 10.64 38.78
CA ALA A 19 55.80 9.96 38.22
C ALA A 19 56.64 10.89 37.33
N ALA A 20 56.00 11.75 36.54
CA ALA A 20 56.68 12.74 35.73
C ALA A 20 57.39 13.81 36.58
N SER A 21 56.77 14.28 37.66
CA SER A 21 57.40 15.23 38.57
C SER A 21 58.61 14.64 39.29
N LEU A 22 58.52 13.38 39.73
CA LEU A 22 59.63 12.65 40.36
C LEU A 22 60.79 12.41 39.37
N ALA A 23 60.48 12.01 38.14
CA ALA A 23 61.49 11.88 37.09
C ALA A 23 62.20 13.23 36.82
N ARG A 24 61.43 14.32 36.73
CA ARG A 24 61.97 15.67 36.54
C ARG A 24 62.86 16.11 37.70
N GLN A 25 62.42 15.91 38.95
CA GLN A 25 63.20 16.23 40.14
C GLN A 25 64.53 15.48 40.15
N SER A 26 64.51 14.16 39.94
CA SER A 26 65.74 13.35 39.88
C SER A 26 66.68 13.75 38.73
N ALA A 27 66.14 14.22 37.61
CA ALA A 27 66.95 14.73 36.50
C ALA A 27 67.64 16.05 36.87
N LEU A 28 66.92 16.97 37.52
CA LEU A 28 67.46 18.25 38.00
C LEU A 28 68.54 18.04 39.08
N GLU A 29 68.32 17.11 40.01
CA GLU A 29 69.31 16.75 41.05
C GLU A 29 70.58 16.16 40.43
N THR A 30 70.43 15.29 39.42
CA THR A 30 71.59 14.73 38.69
C THR A 30 72.37 15.86 37.97
N LEU A 31 71.65 16.82 37.40
CA LEU A 31 72.24 17.97 36.71
C LEU A 31 72.96 18.91 37.68
N SER A 32 72.37 19.17 38.86
CA SER A 32 73.00 20.01 39.88
C SER A 32 74.28 19.38 40.45
N LEU A 33 74.30 18.05 40.61
CA LEU A 33 75.50 17.30 40.99
C LEU A 33 76.62 17.41 39.95
N LEU A 34 76.28 17.35 38.66
CA LEU A 34 77.23 17.53 37.55
C LEU A 34 77.76 18.97 37.45
N SER A 35 76.92 19.96 37.77
CA SER A 35 77.27 21.38 37.70
C SER A 35 77.98 21.92 38.95
N SER A 36 78.14 21.11 40.01
CA SER A 36 78.81 21.54 41.24
C SER A 36 80.32 21.72 41.03
N SER A 37 80.93 22.69 41.73
CA SER A 37 82.36 23.02 41.60
C SER A 37 83.29 21.93 42.14
N THR A 38 82.76 20.99 42.92
CA THR A 38 83.51 19.88 43.51
C THR A 38 83.27 18.62 42.68
N PRO A 39 84.31 17.86 42.28
CA PRO A 39 84.10 16.66 41.50
C PRO A 39 83.21 15.68 42.27
N PRO A 40 82.03 15.29 41.71
CA PRO A 40 81.10 14.42 42.42
C PRO A 40 81.72 13.04 42.63
N SER A 41 81.48 12.44 43.79
CA SER A 41 81.94 11.07 44.03
C SER A 41 81.29 10.12 43.01
N PRO A 42 82.06 9.17 42.42
CA PRO A 42 81.53 8.25 41.41
C PRO A 42 80.38 7.39 41.96
N LEU A 43 80.38 7.12 43.27
CA LEU A 43 79.32 6.38 43.96
C LEU A 43 78.02 7.18 44.03
N ALA A 44 78.07 8.48 44.40
CA ALA A 44 76.89 9.34 44.47
C ALA A 44 76.25 9.56 43.08
N LEU A 45 77.09 9.72 42.06
CA LEU A 45 76.64 9.86 40.68
C LEU A 45 75.98 8.57 40.16
N SER A 46 76.55 7.39 40.47
CA SER A 46 75.95 6.10 40.15
C SER A 46 74.60 5.88 40.85
N ALA A 47 74.48 6.25 42.13
CA ALA A 47 73.23 6.14 42.89
C ALA A 47 72.12 7.01 42.27
N GLN A 48 72.43 8.27 41.96
CA GLN A 48 71.47 9.18 41.34
C GLN A 48 71.07 8.76 39.92
N GLN A 49 72.01 8.25 39.12
CA GLN A 49 71.70 7.66 37.83
C GLN A 49 70.75 6.45 37.94
N LYS A 50 70.88 5.61 38.99
CA LYS A 50 69.93 4.51 39.23
C LYS A 50 68.54 5.02 39.57
N THR A 51 68.44 6.03 40.44
CA THR A 51 67.16 6.68 40.79
C THR A 51 66.48 7.27 39.56
N LEU A 52 67.18 8.07 38.75
CA LEU A 52 66.64 8.64 37.51
C LEU A 52 66.17 7.55 36.54
N LYS A 53 66.98 6.51 36.33
CA LYS A 53 66.59 5.38 35.45
C LYS A 53 65.33 4.67 35.95
N SER A 54 65.16 4.52 37.26
CA SER A 54 63.96 3.91 37.86
C SER A 54 62.71 4.76 37.62
N HIS A 55 62.78 6.08 37.86
CA HIS A 55 61.66 6.99 37.64
C HIS A 55 61.28 7.05 36.15
N LEU A 56 62.26 7.09 35.25
CA LEU A 56 62.02 7.04 33.81
C LEU A 56 61.41 5.71 33.35
N ALA A 57 61.80 4.58 33.96
CA ALA A 57 61.19 3.28 33.67
C ALA A 57 59.72 3.26 34.08
N THR A 58 59.39 3.77 35.27
CA THR A 58 58.00 3.89 35.75
C THR A 58 57.16 4.79 34.84
N LEU A 59 57.68 5.96 34.44
CA LEU A 59 56.97 6.87 33.55
C LEU A 59 56.70 6.25 32.17
N ARG A 60 57.68 5.54 31.60
CA ARG A 60 57.52 4.82 30.33
C ARG A 60 56.49 3.70 30.44
N ALA A 61 56.50 2.96 31.55
CA ALA A 61 55.54 1.88 31.80
C ALA A 61 54.10 2.42 31.89
N GLN A 62 53.89 3.51 32.62
CA GLN A 62 52.58 4.15 32.73
C GLN A 62 52.10 4.74 31.40
N ASN A 63 52.99 5.36 30.61
CA ASN A 63 52.67 5.85 29.27
C ASN A 63 52.23 4.69 28.35
N ARG A 64 52.97 3.57 28.37
CA ARG A 64 52.60 2.37 27.61
C ARG A 64 51.23 1.82 28.03
N LYS A 65 50.94 1.80 29.33
CA LYS A 65 49.63 1.39 29.87
C LYS A 65 48.51 2.29 29.35
N ALA A 66 48.70 3.62 29.37
CA ALA A 66 47.72 4.57 28.85
C ALA A 66 47.46 4.36 27.35
N LEU A 67 48.53 4.23 26.54
CA LEU A 67 48.40 3.96 25.10
C LEU A 67 47.64 2.65 24.81
N LEU A 68 47.91 1.59 25.57
CA LEU A 68 47.20 0.32 25.43
C LEU A 68 45.73 0.46 25.82
N SER A 69 45.42 1.17 26.91
CA SER A 69 44.05 1.45 27.34
C SER A 69 43.28 2.21 26.26
N THR A 70 43.85 3.29 25.71
CA THR A 70 43.21 4.08 24.66
C THR A 70 42.96 3.24 23.40
N ARG A 71 43.90 2.37 23.02
CA ARG A 71 43.71 1.45 21.88
C ARG A 71 42.60 0.44 22.15
N ALA A 72 42.55 -0.12 23.36
CA ALA A 72 41.50 -1.06 23.76
C ALA A 72 40.11 -0.39 23.73
N THR A 73 39.98 0.80 24.32
CA THR A 73 38.74 1.57 24.27
C THR A 73 38.34 1.90 22.84
N LYS A 74 39.27 2.35 21.99
CA LYS A 74 38.99 2.62 20.58
C LYS A 74 38.46 1.36 19.87
N ALA A 75 39.11 0.21 20.06
CA ALA A 75 38.68 -1.05 19.46
C ALA A 75 37.28 -1.44 19.94
N GLN A 76 37.02 -1.36 21.24
CA GLN A 76 35.70 -1.66 21.81
C GLN A 76 34.61 -0.74 21.27
N THR A 77 34.87 0.58 21.21
CA THR A 77 33.91 1.54 20.65
C THR A 77 33.66 1.27 19.17
N THR A 78 34.67 0.88 18.39
CA THR A 78 34.49 0.50 16.99
C THR A 78 33.61 -0.74 16.83
N LEU A 79 33.81 -1.77 17.65
CA LEU A 79 32.97 -2.98 17.61
C LEU A 79 31.52 -2.67 17.95
N LEU A 80 31.27 -1.92 19.03
CA LEU A 80 29.92 -1.51 19.41
C LEU A 80 29.26 -0.65 18.33
N ARG A 81 30.02 0.23 17.67
CA ARG A 81 29.51 1.01 16.55
C ARG A 81 29.09 0.13 15.38
N GLN A 82 29.91 -0.87 15.02
CA GLN A 82 29.58 -1.81 13.95
C GLN A 82 28.31 -2.62 14.27
N GLU A 83 28.13 -3.01 15.52
CA GLU A 83 26.90 -3.68 15.98
C GLU A 83 25.68 -2.77 15.84
N ILE A 84 25.79 -1.50 16.25
CA ILE A 84 24.72 -0.51 16.07
C ILE A 84 24.39 -0.33 14.58
N ASP A 85 25.39 -0.22 13.71
CA ASP A 85 25.20 -0.06 12.27
C ASP A 85 24.47 -1.28 11.67
N ALA A 86 24.82 -2.50 12.12
CA ALA A 86 24.14 -3.74 11.71
C ALA A 86 22.67 -3.81 12.19
N LEU A 87 22.41 -3.43 13.45
CA LEU A 87 21.05 -3.35 13.98
C LEU A 87 20.22 -2.29 13.26
N HIS A 88 20.83 -1.16 12.91
CA HIS A 88 20.16 -0.11 12.15
C HIS A 88 19.73 -0.59 10.76
N LEU A 89 20.59 -1.36 10.08
CA LEU A 89 20.23 -1.98 8.80
C LEU A 89 19.07 -2.97 8.95
N SER A 90 19.10 -3.82 10.00
CA SER A 90 18.00 -4.74 10.28
C SER A 90 16.68 -4.00 10.54
N LEU A 91 16.72 -2.89 11.28
CA LEU A 91 15.55 -2.05 11.54
C LEU A 91 15.00 -1.43 10.23
N GLN A 92 15.88 -0.96 9.34
CA GLN A 92 15.46 -0.44 8.04
C GLN A 92 14.76 -1.50 7.19
N ASN A 93 15.27 -2.73 7.19
CA ASN A 93 14.62 -3.85 6.50
C ASN A 93 13.20 -4.11 7.03
N LEU A 94 13.02 -4.09 8.37
CA LEU A 94 11.70 -4.25 8.99
C LEU A 94 10.74 -3.12 8.63
N TYR A 95 11.22 -1.87 8.56
CA TYR A 95 10.39 -0.75 8.11
C TYR A 95 9.94 -0.90 6.66
N TYR A 96 10.84 -1.39 5.80
CA TYR A 96 10.50 -1.68 4.41
C TYR A 96 9.42 -2.77 4.32
N GLU A 97 9.61 -3.88 5.02
CA GLU A 97 8.65 -4.98 5.06
C GLU A 97 7.29 -4.53 5.60
N GLN A 98 7.27 -3.75 6.70
CA GLN A 98 6.04 -3.18 7.24
C GLN A 98 5.32 -2.30 6.20
N ARG A 99 6.05 -1.44 5.50
CA ARG A 99 5.46 -0.56 4.48
C ARG A 99 4.92 -1.36 3.31
N HIS A 100 5.64 -2.40 2.87
CA HIS A 100 5.21 -3.30 1.82
C HIS A 100 3.90 -4.00 2.19
N LEU A 101 3.85 -4.66 3.35
CA LEU A 101 2.67 -5.36 3.83
C LEU A 101 1.47 -4.41 4.01
N ARG A 102 1.70 -3.19 4.52
CA ARG A 102 0.63 -2.18 4.60
C ARG A 102 0.08 -1.80 3.22
N GLY A 103 0.94 -1.66 2.22
CA GLY A 103 0.51 -1.41 0.85
C GLY A 103 -0.27 -2.57 0.25
N GLU A 104 0.12 -3.82 0.53
CA GLU A 104 -0.65 -5.00 0.12
C GLU A 104 -2.01 -5.08 0.81
N ILE A 105 -2.07 -4.80 2.12
CA ILE A 105 -3.34 -4.73 2.87
C ILE A 105 -4.26 -3.66 2.26
N GLU A 106 -3.75 -2.45 2.04
CA GLU A 106 -4.52 -1.36 1.41
C GLU A 106 -5.01 -1.77 0.01
N GLY A 107 -4.18 -2.46 -0.78
CA GLY A 107 -4.58 -3.02 -2.07
C GLY A 107 -5.69 -4.06 -1.98
N CYS A 108 -5.68 -4.91 -0.95
CA CYS A 108 -6.74 -5.87 -0.68
C CYS A 108 -8.02 -5.19 -0.15
N GLU A 109 -7.91 -4.19 0.71
CA GLU A 109 -9.05 -3.45 1.28
C GLU A 109 -9.75 -2.57 0.25
N THR A 110 -8.99 -2.00 -0.69
CA THR A 110 -9.53 -1.19 -1.80
C THR A 110 -10.00 -2.04 -2.97
N TYR A 111 -9.96 -3.37 -2.87
CA TYR A 111 -10.43 -4.24 -3.92
C TYR A 111 -11.93 -4.01 -4.16
N ASP A 112 -12.23 -3.64 -5.40
CA ASP A 112 -13.58 -3.28 -5.82
C ASP A 112 -14.42 -4.54 -6.08
N HIS A 113 -15.13 -4.98 -5.04
CA HIS A 113 -15.98 -6.16 -5.14
C HIS A 113 -17.21 -5.88 -6.01
N ALA A 114 -17.30 -6.59 -7.15
CA ALA A 114 -18.39 -6.41 -8.12
C ALA A 114 -19.81 -6.54 -7.53
N PHE A 115 -20.00 -7.38 -6.51
CA PHE A 115 -21.30 -7.57 -5.88
C PHE A 115 -21.80 -6.33 -5.12
N LEU A 116 -20.91 -5.44 -4.67
CA LEU A 116 -21.30 -4.19 -4.00
C LEU A 116 -21.98 -3.20 -4.96
N LYS A 117 -21.74 -3.35 -6.27
CA LYS A 117 -22.36 -2.52 -7.31
C LYS A 117 -23.64 -3.12 -7.89
N LEU A 118 -23.95 -4.37 -7.54
CA LEU A 118 -25.14 -5.05 -8.06
C LEU A 118 -26.38 -4.47 -7.35
N PRO A 119 -27.38 -3.94 -8.09
CA PRO A 119 -28.63 -3.53 -7.48
C PRO A 119 -29.38 -4.80 -7.09
N MET A 120 -29.28 -5.15 -5.80
CA MET A 120 -29.95 -6.29 -5.18
C MET A 120 -31.03 -5.77 -4.24
N VAL A 121 -31.99 -6.64 -3.94
CA VAL A 121 -32.98 -6.45 -2.89
C VAL A 121 -32.29 -6.19 -1.54
N SER A 122 -32.90 -5.38 -0.67
CA SER A 122 -32.34 -5.11 0.67
C SER A 122 -32.23 -6.39 1.51
N VAL A 123 -31.39 -6.39 2.56
CA VAL A 123 -31.25 -7.58 3.42
C VAL A 123 -32.60 -7.92 4.07
N GLU A 124 -33.32 -6.88 4.50
CA GLU A 124 -34.59 -6.99 5.20
C GLU A 124 -35.68 -7.60 4.31
N GLU A 125 -35.80 -7.14 3.06
CA GLU A 125 -36.77 -7.66 2.09
C GLU A 125 -36.42 -9.10 1.64
N PHE A 126 -35.12 -9.42 1.52
CA PHE A 126 -34.69 -10.80 1.23
C PHE A 126 -35.05 -11.74 2.38
N LEU A 127 -34.80 -11.36 3.64
CA LEU A 127 -35.11 -12.20 4.80
C LEU A 127 -36.62 -12.37 5.03
N GLN A 128 -37.45 -11.41 4.62
CA GLN A 128 -38.92 -11.55 4.66
C GLN A 128 -39.44 -12.61 3.68
N SER A 129 -38.77 -12.77 2.53
CA SER A 129 -39.16 -13.77 1.53
C SER A 129 -38.50 -15.13 1.77
N HIS A 130 -37.36 -15.14 2.47
CA HIS A 130 -36.54 -16.32 2.72
C HIS A 130 -36.20 -16.46 4.20
N GLU A 131 -37.19 -16.90 5.00
CA GLU A 131 -37.06 -17.10 6.45
C GLU A 131 -35.95 -18.12 6.81
N ASP A 132 -35.62 -19.04 5.90
CA ASP A 132 -34.57 -20.06 6.04
C ASP A 132 -33.15 -19.51 6.24
N TYR A 133 -32.94 -18.22 5.99
CA TYR A 133 -31.65 -17.53 6.14
C TYR A 133 -31.60 -16.59 7.34
N VAL A 134 -32.68 -16.49 8.13
CA VAL A 134 -32.71 -15.71 9.36
C VAL A 134 -31.78 -16.34 10.40
N GLY A 135 -30.81 -15.56 10.89
CA GLY A 135 -29.82 -16.01 11.87
C GLY A 135 -28.58 -16.71 11.28
N LYS A 136 -28.46 -16.80 9.95
CA LYS A 136 -27.21 -17.23 9.29
C LYS A 136 -26.18 -16.11 9.22
N GLY A 137 -24.93 -16.47 8.92
CA GLY A 137 -23.84 -15.51 8.79
C GLY A 137 -24.01 -14.54 7.62
N GLU A 138 -23.51 -13.31 7.75
CA GLU A 138 -23.64 -12.25 6.74
C GLU A 138 -23.17 -12.69 5.34
N HIS A 139 -22.05 -13.42 5.27
CA HIS A 139 -21.52 -13.94 4.02
C HIS A 139 -22.50 -14.92 3.34
N GLU A 140 -23.06 -15.85 4.10
CA GLU A 140 -24.02 -16.85 3.59
C GLU A 140 -25.30 -16.17 3.08
N VAL A 141 -25.81 -15.19 3.83
CA VAL A 141 -26.97 -14.39 3.41
C VAL A 141 -26.67 -13.62 2.13
N THR A 142 -25.48 -13.03 2.02
CA THR A 142 -25.09 -12.27 0.82
C THR A 142 -24.96 -13.16 -0.42
N VAL A 143 -24.38 -14.36 -0.28
CA VAL A 143 -24.29 -15.32 -1.39
C VAL A 143 -25.68 -15.77 -1.83
N ALA A 144 -26.54 -16.18 -0.89
CA ALA A 144 -27.89 -16.61 -1.21
C ALA A 144 -28.70 -15.50 -1.90
N ARG A 145 -28.50 -14.24 -1.49
CA ARG A 145 -29.15 -13.09 -2.11
C ARG A 145 -28.67 -12.82 -3.54
N ILE A 146 -27.38 -13.02 -3.82
CA ILE A 146 -26.84 -12.92 -5.20
C ILE A 146 -27.43 -14.01 -6.09
N GLU A 147 -27.54 -15.24 -5.57
CA GLU A 147 -28.14 -16.35 -6.30
C GLU A 147 -29.61 -16.13 -6.59
N ASP A 148 -30.35 -15.56 -5.63
CA ASP A 148 -31.77 -15.22 -5.81
C ASP A 148 -31.97 -14.14 -6.89
N GLU A 149 -31.21 -13.05 -6.82
CA GLU A 149 -31.21 -12.00 -7.84
C GLU A 149 -30.86 -12.56 -9.22
N MET A 150 -29.90 -13.48 -9.31
CA MET A 150 -29.55 -14.15 -10.57
C MET A 150 -30.73 -14.95 -11.12
N ARG A 151 -31.42 -15.74 -10.29
CA ARG A 151 -32.60 -16.52 -10.70
C ARG A 151 -33.72 -15.62 -11.19
N GLU A 152 -33.98 -14.53 -10.47
CA GLU A 152 -35.04 -13.60 -10.84
C GLU A 152 -34.73 -12.88 -12.16
N ARG A 153 -33.48 -12.46 -12.38
CA ARG A 153 -33.06 -11.88 -13.67
C ARG A 153 -33.20 -12.86 -14.83
N GLN A 154 -32.84 -14.13 -14.63
CA GLN A 154 -33.03 -15.16 -15.66
C GLN A 154 -34.51 -15.36 -15.98
N ARG A 155 -35.37 -15.38 -14.94
CA ARG A 155 -36.82 -15.48 -15.11
C ARG A 155 -37.38 -14.28 -15.88
N LEU A 156 -36.98 -13.06 -15.52
CA LEU A 156 -37.40 -11.82 -16.19
C LEU A 156 -36.93 -11.75 -17.64
N GLU A 157 -35.69 -12.16 -17.93
CA GLU A 157 -35.18 -12.22 -19.31
C GLU A 157 -35.95 -13.26 -20.14
N GLY A 158 -36.27 -14.43 -19.56
CA GLY A 158 -37.13 -15.42 -20.21
C GLY A 158 -38.51 -14.86 -20.57
N VAL A 159 -39.16 -14.16 -19.63
CA VAL A 159 -40.44 -13.47 -19.86
C VAL A 159 -40.32 -12.39 -20.91
N ARG A 160 -39.22 -11.60 -20.90
CA ARG A 160 -38.94 -10.58 -21.91
C ARG A 160 -38.86 -11.20 -23.31
N VAL A 161 -38.07 -12.26 -23.47
CA VAL A 161 -37.91 -12.95 -24.76
C VAL A 161 -39.25 -13.51 -25.26
N GLU A 162 -40.06 -14.08 -24.37
CA GLU A 162 -41.39 -14.58 -24.74
C GLU A 162 -42.33 -13.46 -25.18
N LEU A 163 -42.36 -12.35 -24.45
CA LEU A 163 -43.14 -11.14 -24.80
C LEU A 163 -42.67 -10.55 -26.13
N GLU A 164 -41.37 -10.52 -26.39
CA GLU A 164 -40.78 -10.02 -27.63
C GLU A 164 -41.20 -10.91 -28.82
N ARG A 165 -41.14 -12.24 -28.66
CA ARG A 165 -41.68 -13.20 -29.65
C ARG A 165 -43.17 -12.99 -29.90
N ARG A 166 -43.97 -12.79 -28.85
CA ARG A 166 -45.42 -12.55 -28.99
C ARG A 166 -45.70 -11.23 -29.70
N LYS A 167 -44.96 -10.18 -29.38
CA LYS A 167 -45.05 -8.86 -30.04
C LYS A 167 -44.74 -8.98 -31.53
N GLU A 168 -43.67 -9.67 -31.90
CA GLU A 168 -43.32 -9.93 -33.31
C GLU A 168 -44.41 -10.72 -34.04
N GLY A 169 -44.96 -11.76 -33.39
CA GLY A 169 -46.06 -12.55 -33.94
C GLY A 169 -47.30 -11.69 -34.22
N LEU A 170 -47.73 -10.88 -33.25
CA LEU A 170 -48.86 -9.95 -33.42
C LEU A 170 -48.57 -8.88 -34.47
N ALA A 171 -47.33 -8.37 -34.56
CA ALA A 171 -46.96 -7.40 -35.58
C ALA A 171 -47.09 -7.98 -36.99
N LYS A 172 -46.66 -9.24 -37.19
CA LYS A 172 -46.85 -9.97 -38.46
C LYS A 172 -48.33 -10.21 -38.77
N GLU A 173 -49.12 -10.59 -37.78
CA GLU A 173 -50.57 -10.79 -37.95
C GLU A 173 -51.27 -9.47 -38.33
N VAL A 174 -50.93 -8.36 -37.67
CA VAL A 174 -51.46 -7.03 -38.00
C VAL A 174 -51.03 -6.60 -39.40
N ALA A 175 -49.77 -6.84 -39.79
CA ALA A 175 -49.30 -6.55 -41.14
C ALA A 175 -50.06 -7.36 -42.19
N GLY A 176 -50.22 -8.67 -41.98
CA GLY A 176 -50.99 -9.54 -42.88
C GLY A 176 -52.46 -9.12 -42.99
N LYS A 177 -53.13 -8.78 -41.88
CA LYS A 177 -54.51 -8.25 -41.90
C LYS A 177 -54.61 -6.93 -42.64
N ARG A 178 -53.60 -6.05 -42.53
CA ARG A 178 -53.55 -4.79 -43.30
C ARG A 178 -53.42 -5.04 -44.80
N GLU A 179 -52.57 -5.97 -45.20
CA GLU A 179 -52.45 -6.36 -46.61
C GLU A 179 -53.74 -6.98 -47.14
N GLU A 180 -54.38 -7.85 -46.36
CA GLU A 180 -55.67 -8.45 -46.72
C GLU A 180 -56.78 -7.41 -46.84
N LEU A 181 -56.87 -6.45 -45.90
CA LEU A 181 -57.78 -5.32 -46.00
C LEU A 181 -57.51 -4.49 -47.25
N GLY A 182 -56.25 -4.19 -47.56
CA GLY A 182 -55.89 -3.48 -48.80
C GLY A 182 -56.29 -4.24 -50.06
N ARG A 183 -56.20 -5.58 -50.05
CA ARG A 183 -56.69 -6.43 -51.15
C ARG A 183 -58.21 -6.35 -51.28
N LEU A 184 -58.94 -6.46 -50.16
CA LEU A 184 -60.40 -6.36 -50.13
C LEU A 184 -60.89 -4.97 -50.58
N ASP A 185 -60.24 -3.89 -50.14
CA ASP A 185 -60.52 -2.53 -50.60
C ASP A 185 -60.39 -2.44 -52.13
N GLY A 186 -59.31 -2.99 -52.70
CA GLY A 186 -59.12 -3.02 -54.16
C GLY A 186 -60.17 -3.89 -54.90
N GLU A 187 -60.69 -4.96 -54.28
CA GLU A 187 -61.79 -5.74 -54.84
C GLU A 187 -63.13 -5.00 -54.80
N VAL A 188 -63.40 -4.29 -53.71
CA VAL A 188 -64.59 -3.44 -53.55
C VAL A 188 -64.56 -2.30 -54.57
N GLU A 189 -63.43 -1.62 -54.76
CA GLU A 189 -63.29 -0.58 -55.78
C GLU A 189 -63.60 -1.09 -57.19
N LYS A 190 -63.11 -2.29 -57.54
CA LYS A 190 -63.42 -2.94 -58.82
C LYS A 190 -64.91 -3.28 -58.93
N TRP A 191 -65.52 -3.76 -57.85
CA TRP A 191 -66.95 -4.09 -57.83
C TRP A 191 -67.82 -2.84 -58.00
N VAL A 192 -67.51 -1.75 -57.29
CA VAL A 192 -68.19 -0.45 -57.42
C VAL A 192 -68.01 0.13 -58.81
N ALA A 193 -66.81 0.06 -59.39
CA ALA A 193 -66.58 0.48 -60.77
C ALA A 193 -67.38 -0.37 -61.77
N GLY A 194 -67.44 -1.69 -61.56
CA GLY A 194 -68.28 -2.61 -62.31
C GLY A 194 -69.77 -2.28 -62.21
N GLU A 195 -70.27 -2.03 -61.01
CA GLU A 195 -71.65 -1.57 -60.75
C GLU A 195 -71.94 -0.26 -61.50
N GLY A 196 -71.03 0.71 -61.42
CA GLY A 196 -71.14 1.97 -62.15
C GLY A 196 -71.21 1.78 -63.67
N ASN A 197 -70.44 0.83 -64.21
CA ASN A 197 -70.51 0.49 -65.63
C ASN A 197 -71.84 -0.19 -65.99
N VAL A 198 -72.32 -1.11 -65.17
CA VAL A 198 -73.60 -1.78 -65.34
C VAL A 198 -74.75 -0.76 -65.28
N ARG A 199 -74.74 0.16 -64.30
CA ARG A 199 -75.72 1.24 -64.17
C ARG A 199 -75.75 2.13 -65.41
N LYS A 200 -74.58 2.54 -65.93
CA LYS A 200 -74.48 3.29 -67.20
C LYS A 200 -75.08 2.54 -68.38
N VAL A 201 -74.89 1.22 -68.46
CA VAL A 201 -75.49 0.39 -69.53
C VAL A 201 -77.01 0.35 -69.40
N PHE A 202 -77.55 0.21 -68.18
CA PHE A 202 -79.00 0.27 -67.94
C PHE A 202 -79.59 1.65 -68.26
N GLU A 203 -78.97 2.75 -67.81
CA GLU A 203 -79.39 4.12 -68.12
C GLU A 203 -79.32 4.42 -69.64
N ALA A 204 -78.29 3.95 -70.33
CA ALA A 204 -78.18 4.10 -71.78
C ALA A 204 -79.26 3.30 -72.53
N ARG A 205 -79.67 2.16 -71.97
CA ARG A 205 -80.75 1.32 -72.51
C ARG A 205 -82.13 1.94 -72.24
N GLU A 206 -82.35 2.56 -71.09
CA GLU A 206 -83.55 3.36 -70.79
C GLU A 206 -83.66 4.58 -71.73
N LYS A 207 -82.59 5.35 -71.93
CA LYS A 207 -82.58 6.47 -72.90
C LYS A 207 -82.83 6.03 -74.34
N LYS A 208 -82.35 4.84 -74.74
CA LYS A 208 -82.68 4.25 -76.05
C LYS A 208 -84.14 3.82 -76.15
N MET A 209 -84.76 3.38 -75.05
CA MET A 209 -86.19 3.05 -75.01
C MET A 209 -87.06 4.31 -75.07
N GLU A 210 -86.66 5.38 -74.37
CA GLU A 210 -87.36 6.68 -74.42
C GLU A 210 -87.23 7.37 -75.79
N GLY A 211 -86.10 7.21 -76.49
CA GLY A 211 -85.90 7.73 -77.85
C GLY A 211 -86.60 6.94 -78.98
N VAL A 212 -87.20 5.78 -78.68
CA VAL A 212 -87.94 4.95 -79.66
C VAL A 212 -89.47 5.17 -79.58
N VAL A 213 -89.95 5.92 -78.58
CA VAL A 213 -91.38 6.25 -78.39
C VAL A 213 -91.67 7.74 -78.69
N GLY A 214 -90.74 8.45 -79.35
CA GLY A 214 -90.90 9.84 -79.80
C GLY A 214 -91.01 9.96 -81.31
#